data_AF-A0AAD9SHU2-F1
#
_entry.id   AF-A0AAD9SHU2-F1
#
_cell.length_a   1.000
_cell.length_b   1.000
_cell.length_c   1.000
_cell.angle_alpha   90.00
_cell.angle_beta   90.00
_cell.angle_gamma   90.00
#
_symmetry.space_group_name_H-M   'P 1'
#
loop_
_entity.id
_entity.type
_entity.pdbx_description
1 polymer ?
#
loop_
_entity_poly.entity_id
_entity_poly.type
_entity_poly.pdbx_seq_one_letter_code
_entity_poly.pdbx_strand_id
1 'polypeptide(L)'
;MSLSSVRSGIICLLALCSIAESSPVTPRQSNSTCTTLNQRKSWSTLTDAEKKEYIDAELCLQSAAPRSGIANAQTRWDELHYIHIAQTNMVHDVGAFLPWHRLYMRVHELLLQSECNYTGAQPYWDEQADYVAIEAGSMTLADSVVFDPDTGFGGNGTGTDECVADGPFTDLELHINQTGYAVDYCLSRDLSESNFLRQANTSYVDTCFASANYSEAWQCYKSNPHGAGHSGVGGVMFDVTLSPGDPLFYLHHTFLDYLWWQWQAVDLSTRLTDMTGRNVPEVAYLLVDEDYIFPISVLLEDNGDPGNVTTLNHNLWMAGLVPNATISEVMDIRGDLICAEYV
;
A
#
# COMPACT_ATOMS: atom_id res chain seq x y z
N MET A 1 -43.53 31.46 49.76
CA MET A 1 -44.74 31.67 48.94
C MET A 1 -44.32 31.79 47.49
N SER A 2 -44.69 30.78 46.70
CA SER A 2 -44.83 30.71 45.23
C SER A 2 -43.92 31.58 44.33
N LEU A 3 -42.91 30.95 43.71
CA LEU A 3 -42.33 31.39 42.43
C LEU A 3 -43.05 30.65 41.29
N SER A 4 -43.78 31.40 40.46
CA SER A 4 -44.52 30.88 39.31
C SER A 4 -43.58 30.61 38.12
N SER A 5 -43.70 29.43 37.53
CA SER A 5 -43.00 29.01 36.32
C SER A 5 -43.43 29.81 35.09
N VAL A 6 -42.47 30.33 34.34
CA VAL A 6 -42.67 30.71 32.94
C VAL A 6 -42.05 29.60 32.08
N ARG A 7 -42.92 28.83 31.42
CA ARG A 7 -42.56 27.86 30.38
C ARG A 7 -42.26 28.63 29.09
N SER A 8 -41.00 28.62 28.65
CA SER A 8 -40.65 28.95 27.26
C SER A 8 -40.51 27.65 26.49
N GLY A 9 -41.47 27.38 25.61
CA GLY A 9 -41.46 26.26 24.69
C GLY A 9 -40.45 26.48 23.58
N ILE A 10 -39.52 25.54 23.44
CA ILE A 10 -38.66 25.41 22.26
C ILE A 10 -39.49 24.77 21.15
N ILE A 11 -39.72 25.52 20.08
CA ILE A 11 -40.31 25.03 18.84
C ILE A 11 -39.26 24.14 18.16
N CYS A 12 -39.49 22.84 18.18
CA CYS A 12 -38.69 21.86 17.47
C CYS A 12 -39.13 21.86 15.99
N LEU A 13 -38.36 22.52 15.13
CA LEU A 13 -38.49 22.38 13.68
C LEU A 13 -37.92 21.01 13.29
N LEU A 14 -38.82 20.05 13.07
CA LEU A 14 -38.51 18.76 12.46
C LEU A 14 -38.10 18.99 11.00
N ALA A 15 -36.79 19.10 10.76
CA ALA A 15 -36.24 18.87 9.45
C ALA A 15 -36.32 17.36 9.17
N LEU A 16 -37.17 16.97 8.22
CA LEU A 16 -37.22 15.62 7.67
C LEU A 16 -35.92 15.38 6.88
N CYS A 17 -34.87 14.92 7.58
CA CYS A 17 -33.77 14.23 6.91
C CYS A 17 -34.35 12.94 6.33
N SER A 18 -34.45 12.88 5.00
CA SER A 18 -34.69 11.63 4.29
C SER A 18 -33.45 10.78 4.51
N ILE A 19 -33.55 9.80 5.41
CA ILE A 19 -32.54 8.77 5.59
C ILE A 19 -32.64 7.93 4.31
N ALA A 20 -31.72 8.15 3.37
CA ALA A 20 -31.51 7.19 2.31
C ALA A 20 -31.05 5.90 2.99
N GLU A 21 -31.91 4.89 2.98
CA GLU A 21 -31.52 3.53 3.36
C GLU A 21 -30.41 3.12 2.39
N SER A 22 -29.16 3.19 2.85
CA SER A 22 -28.06 2.52 2.18
C SER A 22 -28.39 1.03 2.22
N SER A 23 -28.51 0.43 1.04
CA SER A 23 -28.60 -1.02 0.95
C SER A 23 -27.36 -1.59 1.65
N PRO A 24 -27.49 -2.55 2.57
CA PRO A 24 -26.33 -3.19 3.15
C PRO A 24 -25.55 -3.84 2.00
N VAL A 25 -24.33 -3.35 1.76
CA VAL A 25 -23.36 -4.04 0.92
C VAL A 25 -23.18 -5.41 1.57
N THR A 26 -23.78 -6.43 0.97
CA THR A 26 -23.57 -7.79 1.41
C THR A 26 -22.11 -8.08 1.08
N PRO A 27 -21.24 -8.38 2.07
CA PRO A 27 -19.86 -8.73 1.77
C PRO A 27 -19.92 -9.96 0.87
N ARG A 28 -19.50 -9.81 -0.37
CA ARG A 28 -19.30 -10.97 -1.24
C ARG A 28 -18.06 -11.65 -0.67
N GLN A 29 -18.26 -12.55 0.29
CA GLN A 29 -17.25 -13.56 0.64
C GLN A 29 -16.93 -14.27 -0.67
N SER A 30 -15.79 -13.91 -1.27
CA SER A 30 -15.30 -14.58 -2.45
C SER A 30 -14.78 -15.94 -2.00
N ASN A 31 -15.70 -16.91 -1.80
CA ASN A 31 -15.40 -18.33 -1.74
C ASN A 31 -14.96 -18.84 -3.14
N SER A 32 -14.14 -18.07 -3.84
CA SER A 32 -13.56 -18.46 -5.12
C SER A 32 -12.29 -19.23 -4.81
N THR A 33 -12.33 -20.54 -4.99
CA THR A 33 -11.12 -21.35 -4.96
C THR A 33 -10.15 -20.87 -6.04
N CYS A 34 -8.89 -20.68 -5.68
CA CYS A 34 -7.85 -20.32 -6.64
C CYS A 34 -7.62 -21.50 -7.61
N THR A 35 -8.02 -21.32 -8.86
CA THR A 35 -7.87 -22.35 -9.91
C THR A 35 -6.70 -22.10 -10.84
N THR A 36 -6.24 -20.86 -10.94
CA THR A 36 -5.13 -20.44 -11.80
C THR A 36 -4.42 -19.29 -11.13
N LEU A 37 -3.11 -19.46 -10.90
CA LEU A 37 -2.30 -18.47 -10.21
C LEU A 37 -1.97 -17.30 -11.13
N ASN A 38 -2.11 -16.10 -10.61
CA ASN A 38 -1.63 -14.88 -11.24
C ASN A 38 -0.10 -14.88 -11.23
N GLN A 39 0.51 -14.71 -12.40
CA GLN A 39 1.97 -14.76 -12.57
C GLN A 39 2.58 -13.36 -12.43
N ARG A 40 3.03 -13.02 -11.22
CA ARG A 40 3.70 -11.75 -10.91
C ARG A 40 5.12 -11.77 -11.48
N LYS A 41 5.40 -10.84 -12.39
CA LYS A 41 6.67 -10.73 -13.14
C LYS A 41 7.41 -9.46 -12.76
N SER A 42 8.73 -9.46 -12.92
CA SER A 42 9.51 -8.22 -12.91
C SER A 42 9.06 -7.30 -14.04
N TRP A 43 8.97 -6.00 -13.79
CA TRP A 43 8.63 -5.00 -14.81
C TRP A 43 9.55 -5.08 -16.04
N SER A 44 10.82 -5.44 -15.84
CA SER A 44 11.82 -5.57 -16.90
C SER A 44 11.59 -6.76 -17.83
N THR A 45 10.79 -7.75 -17.43
CA THR A 45 10.49 -8.95 -18.23
C THR A 45 9.12 -8.89 -18.91
N LEU A 46 8.28 -7.92 -18.56
CA LEU A 46 7.03 -7.65 -19.27
C LEU A 46 7.31 -7.18 -20.70
N THR A 47 6.47 -7.62 -21.62
CA THR A 47 6.39 -7.03 -22.96
C THR A 47 5.81 -5.62 -22.91
N ASP A 48 6.11 -4.78 -23.91
CA ASP A 48 5.55 -3.43 -24.00
C ASP A 48 4.02 -3.43 -24.01
N ALA A 49 3.40 -4.49 -24.54
CA ALA A 49 1.94 -4.66 -24.50
C ALA A 49 1.43 -4.93 -23.07
N GLU A 50 2.09 -5.79 -22.31
CA GLU A 50 1.75 -6.04 -20.90
C GLU A 50 1.97 -4.78 -20.04
N LYS A 51 3.07 -4.05 -20.25
CA LYS A 51 3.34 -2.77 -19.58
C LYS A 51 2.27 -1.74 -19.88
N LYS A 52 1.92 -1.59 -21.15
CA LYS A 52 0.84 -0.70 -21.58
C LYS A 52 -0.51 -1.08 -20.95
N GLU A 53 -0.85 -2.36 -20.92
CA GLU A 53 -2.11 -2.82 -20.31
C GLU A 53 -2.19 -2.48 -18.82
N TYR A 54 -1.08 -2.62 -18.10
CA TYR A 54 -0.98 -2.23 -16.69
C TYR A 54 -1.14 -0.71 -16.52
N ILE A 55 -0.38 0.09 -17.27
CA ILE A 55 -0.45 1.57 -17.23
C ILE A 55 -1.86 2.07 -17.58
N ASP A 56 -2.50 1.51 -18.61
CA ASP A 56 -3.86 1.90 -19.00
C ASP A 56 -4.86 1.61 -17.86
N ALA A 57 -4.66 0.54 -17.08
CA ALA A 57 -5.51 0.19 -15.95
C ALA A 57 -5.29 1.12 -14.73
N GLU A 58 -4.05 1.52 -14.46
CA GLU A 58 -3.70 2.53 -13.45
C GLU A 58 -4.39 3.87 -13.75
N LEU A 59 -4.24 4.36 -14.98
CA LEU A 59 -4.89 5.60 -15.45
C LEU A 59 -6.43 5.51 -15.39
N CYS A 60 -6.98 4.32 -15.59
CA CYS A 60 -8.40 4.07 -15.39
C CYS A 60 -8.82 4.26 -13.92
N LEU A 61 -8.08 3.75 -12.93
CA LEU A 61 -8.40 3.98 -11.51
C LEU A 61 -8.25 5.46 -11.12
N GLN A 62 -7.24 6.13 -11.66
CA GLN A 62 -6.97 7.55 -11.43
C GLN A 62 -8.04 8.47 -12.03
N SER A 63 -8.79 8.01 -13.03
CA SER A 63 -9.88 8.79 -13.65
C SER A 63 -11.29 8.33 -13.24
N ALA A 64 -11.42 7.12 -12.68
CA ALA A 64 -12.71 6.58 -12.27
C ALA A 64 -13.27 7.35 -11.07
N ALA A 65 -14.59 7.55 -11.05
CA ALA A 65 -15.26 8.17 -9.91
C ALA A 65 -15.20 7.27 -8.65
N PRO A 66 -15.12 7.86 -7.44
CA PRO A 66 -15.10 7.14 -6.17
C PRO A 66 -16.42 6.40 -5.95
N ARG A 67 -16.36 5.28 -5.22
CA ARG A 67 -17.50 4.35 -5.05
C ARG A 67 -17.76 3.97 -3.59
N SER A 68 -16.80 4.14 -2.71
CA SER A 68 -16.83 3.71 -1.31
C SER A 68 -17.25 4.81 -0.34
N GLY A 69 -17.43 6.05 -0.82
CA GLY A 69 -17.92 7.16 0.00
C GLY A 69 -16.89 7.68 1.01
N ILE A 70 -15.60 7.46 0.73
CA ILE A 70 -14.50 8.01 1.50
C ILE A 70 -14.52 9.54 1.34
N ALA A 71 -14.45 10.26 2.46
CA ALA A 71 -14.46 11.71 2.44
C ALA A 71 -13.23 12.26 1.69
N ASN A 72 -13.42 13.34 0.94
CA ASN A 72 -12.38 14.04 0.16
C ASN A 72 -11.81 13.27 -1.04
N ALA A 73 -12.10 11.97 -1.20
CA ALA A 73 -11.74 11.23 -2.40
C ALA A 73 -12.49 11.79 -3.63
N GLN A 74 -11.75 12.11 -4.70
CA GLN A 74 -12.30 12.58 -5.97
C GLN A 74 -12.26 11.49 -7.05
N THR A 75 -11.41 10.49 -6.86
CA THR A 75 -11.17 9.38 -7.78
C THR A 75 -11.17 8.05 -7.05
N ARG A 76 -11.24 6.95 -7.81
CA ARG A 76 -11.11 5.61 -7.24
C ARG A 76 -9.69 5.33 -6.73
N TRP A 77 -8.70 5.99 -7.33
CA TRP A 77 -7.32 6.03 -6.84
C TRP A 77 -7.19 6.66 -5.46
N ASP A 78 -7.85 7.80 -5.21
CA ASP A 78 -7.83 8.44 -3.88
C ASP A 78 -8.40 7.53 -2.79
N GLU A 79 -9.42 6.74 -3.11
CA GLU A 79 -10.00 5.79 -2.17
C GLU A 79 -9.05 4.62 -1.85
N LEU A 80 -8.22 4.20 -2.80
CA LEU A 80 -7.15 3.23 -2.57
C LEU A 80 -6.05 3.84 -1.70
N HIS A 81 -5.54 5.01 -2.10
CA HIS A 81 -4.52 5.77 -1.39
C HIS A 81 -4.92 6.06 0.08
N TYR A 82 -6.17 6.44 0.32
CA TYR A 82 -6.69 6.72 1.66
C TYR A 82 -6.57 5.54 2.63
N ILE A 83 -6.63 4.29 2.16
CA ILE A 83 -6.50 3.12 3.04
C ILE A 83 -5.19 3.18 3.82
N HIS A 84 -4.11 3.54 3.13
CA HIS A 84 -2.80 3.67 3.73
C HIS A 84 -2.73 4.88 4.66
N ILE A 85 -3.19 6.05 4.20
CA ILE A 85 -3.25 7.28 5.01
C ILE A 85 -3.95 7.02 6.36
N ALA A 86 -5.08 6.31 6.33
CA ALA A 86 -5.86 6.00 7.53
C ALA A 86 -5.22 4.96 8.47
N GLN A 87 -4.20 4.24 8.00
CA GLN A 87 -3.60 3.10 8.71
C GLN A 87 -2.10 3.20 8.91
N THR A 88 -1.41 4.23 8.40
CA THR A 88 0.06 4.37 8.42
C THR A 88 0.66 4.04 9.79
N ASN A 89 0.05 4.55 10.85
CA ASN A 89 0.41 4.38 12.26
C ASN A 89 0.15 2.99 12.86
N MET A 90 -0.44 2.07 12.11
CA MET A 90 -0.81 0.72 12.53
C MET A 90 -0.31 -0.37 11.57
N VAL A 91 0.34 0.01 10.47
CA VAL A 91 0.84 -0.93 9.44
C VAL A 91 2.35 -0.83 9.25
N HIS A 92 3.01 0.17 9.81
CA HIS A 92 4.47 0.29 9.89
C HIS A 92 4.98 0.05 11.30
N ASP A 93 6.20 -0.47 11.43
CA ASP A 93 6.82 -0.79 12.73
C ASP A 93 5.98 -1.75 13.61
N VAL A 94 5.23 -2.64 12.96
CA VAL A 94 4.34 -3.63 13.58
C VAL A 94 4.54 -5.01 12.99
N GLY A 95 4.05 -6.04 13.70
CA GLY A 95 4.08 -7.41 13.20
C GLY A 95 3.29 -7.59 11.89
N ALA A 96 2.22 -6.81 11.71
CA ALA A 96 1.36 -6.87 10.53
C ALA A 96 1.95 -6.24 9.26
N PHE A 97 3.15 -5.63 9.32
CA PHE A 97 3.74 -4.87 8.21
C PHE A 97 3.76 -5.65 6.88
N LEU A 98 4.40 -6.82 6.83
CA LEU A 98 4.48 -7.62 5.61
C LEU A 98 3.11 -8.16 5.13
N PRO A 99 2.29 -8.82 5.97
CA PRO A 99 1.01 -9.38 5.51
C PRO A 99 -0.01 -8.30 5.13
N TRP A 100 -0.02 -7.15 5.80
CA TRP A 100 -0.91 -6.04 5.43
C TRP A 100 -0.56 -5.50 4.04
N HIS A 101 0.73 -5.26 3.76
CA HIS A 101 1.18 -4.78 2.45
C HIS A 101 0.96 -5.83 1.35
N ARG A 102 1.15 -7.13 1.62
CA ARG A 102 0.76 -8.19 0.69
C ARG A 102 -0.72 -8.13 0.31
N LEU A 103 -1.61 -7.96 1.30
CA LEU A 103 -3.03 -7.80 1.02
C LEU A 103 -3.30 -6.52 0.23
N TYR A 104 -2.64 -5.41 0.57
CA TYR A 104 -2.80 -4.14 -0.11
C TYR A 104 -2.40 -4.22 -1.60
N MET A 105 -1.33 -4.94 -1.94
CA MET A 105 -0.95 -5.24 -3.33
C MET A 105 -2.01 -6.09 -4.03
N ARG A 106 -2.60 -7.07 -3.33
CA ARG A 106 -3.70 -7.87 -3.87
C ARG A 106 -4.97 -7.04 -4.09
N VAL A 107 -5.28 -6.09 -3.21
CA VAL A 107 -6.41 -5.15 -3.41
C VAL A 107 -6.19 -4.33 -4.66
N HIS A 108 -5.00 -3.76 -4.83
CA HIS A 108 -4.66 -3.01 -6.03
C HIS A 108 -4.86 -3.85 -7.30
N GLU A 109 -4.28 -5.06 -7.34
CA GLU A 109 -4.45 -6.02 -8.44
C GLU A 109 -5.93 -6.33 -8.74
N LEU A 110 -6.74 -6.57 -7.70
CA LEU A 110 -8.16 -6.85 -7.83
C LEU A 110 -8.94 -5.66 -8.40
N LEU A 111 -8.61 -4.43 -8.02
CA LEU A 111 -9.25 -3.23 -8.55
C LEU A 111 -8.90 -3.03 -10.02
N LEU A 112 -7.63 -3.20 -10.41
CA LEU A 112 -7.23 -3.17 -11.82
C LEU A 112 -7.99 -4.22 -12.64
N GLN A 113 -8.07 -5.46 -12.14
CA GLN A 113 -8.70 -6.57 -12.84
C GLN A 113 -10.23 -6.41 -12.96
N SER A 114 -10.88 -6.02 -11.86
CA SER A 114 -12.35 -6.01 -11.78
C SER A 114 -12.99 -4.70 -12.23
N GLU A 115 -12.26 -3.58 -12.18
CA GLU A 115 -12.79 -2.25 -12.49
C GLU A 115 -12.19 -1.65 -13.77
N CYS A 116 -10.99 -2.09 -14.18
CA CYS A 116 -10.24 -1.49 -15.28
C CYS A 116 -9.80 -2.48 -16.38
N ASN A 117 -10.43 -3.66 -16.44
CA ASN A 117 -10.20 -4.69 -17.46
C ASN A 117 -8.75 -5.19 -17.57
N TYR A 118 -7.94 -5.03 -16.53
CA TYR A 118 -6.60 -5.59 -16.50
C TYR A 118 -6.67 -7.13 -16.47
N THR A 119 -5.93 -7.79 -17.34
CA THR A 119 -5.91 -9.27 -17.42
C THR A 119 -4.62 -9.87 -16.90
N GLY A 120 -3.60 -9.04 -16.67
CA GLY A 120 -2.33 -9.45 -16.09
C GLY A 120 -2.36 -9.61 -14.57
N ALA A 121 -1.18 -9.74 -13.98
CA ALA A 121 -0.93 -9.88 -12.56
C ALA A 121 -0.05 -8.74 -12.05
N GLN A 122 -0.11 -8.44 -10.75
CA GLN A 122 0.69 -7.37 -10.14
C GLN A 122 2.19 -7.53 -10.45
N PRO A 123 2.83 -6.60 -11.19
CA PRO A 123 4.25 -6.65 -11.45
C PRO A 123 5.05 -6.11 -10.27
N TYR A 124 6.36 -6.36 -10.27
CA TYR A 124 7.29 -5.83 -9.29
C TYR A 124 8.49 -5.12 -9.93
N TRP A 125 9.08 -4.19 -9.20
CA TRP A 125 10.34 -3.56 -9.56
C TRP A 125 11.50 -4.38 -8.98
N ASP A 126 12.31 -5.01 -9.83
CA ASP A 126 13.51 -5.73 -9.36
C ASP A 126 14.63 -4.75 -9.00
N GLU A 127 14.54 -4.16 -7.81
CA GLU A 127 15.50 -3.17 -7.31
C GLU A 127 16.91 -3.73 -7.15
N GLN A 128 17.07 -5.05 -6.99
CA GLN A 128 18.38 -5.68 -6.90
C GLN A 128 19.07 -5.72 -8.27
N ALA A 129 18.32 -5.97 -9.36
CA ALA A 129 18.86 -5.87 -10.71
C ALA A 129 19.37 -4.45 -11.01
N ASP A 130 18.60 -3.44 -10.60
CA ASP A 130 18.98 -2.05 -10.79
C ASP A 130 20.18 -1.66 -9.91
N TYR A 131 20.20 -2.06 -8.64
CA TYR A 131 21.34 -1.84 -7.75
C TYR A 131 22.64 -2.37 -8.35
N VAL A 132 22.65 -3.62 -8.81
CA VAL A 132 23.84 -4.25 -9.41
C VAL A 132 24.29 -3.52 -10.67
N ALA A 133 23.35 -3.11 -11.52
CA ALA A 133 23.66 -2.40 -12.76
C ALA A 133 24.25 -1.01 -12.50
N ILE A 134 23.71 -0.28 -11.51
CA ILE A 134 24.20 1.05 -11.11
C ILE A 134 25.55 0.93 -10.41
N GLU A 135 25.72 -0.02 -9.48
CA GLU A 135 27.01 -0.27 -8.79
C GLU A 135 28.12 -0.63 -9.79
N ALA A 136 27.79 -1.39 -10.84
CA ALA A 136 28.71 -1.70 -11.93
C ALA A 136 29.00 -0.52 -12.88
N GLY A 137 28.31 0.61 -12.72
CA GLY A 137 28.43 1.80 -13.57
C GLY A 137 27.87 1.61 -14.98
N SER A 138 26.94 0.66 -15.16
CA SER A 138 26.34 0.35 -16.47
C SER A 138 25.09 1.16 -16.79
N MET A 139 24.47 1.75 -15.77
CA MET A 139 23.33 2.66 -15.88
C MET A 139 23.26 3.57 -14.64
N THR A 140 22.45 4.63 -14.69
CA THR A 140 22.04 5.42 -13.53
C THR A 140 20.65 4.99 -13.05
N LEU A 141 20.23 5.44 -11.87
CA LEU A 141 18.86 5.17 -11.38
C LEU A 141 17.80 5.65 -12.39
N ALA A 142 17.99 6.83 -12.98
CA ALA A 142 17.06 7.41 -13.95
C ALA A 142 16.97 6.62 -15.27
N ASP A 143 17.94 5.75 -15.55
CA ASP A 143 17.93 4.87 -16.74
C ASP A 143 17.13 3.57 -16.50
N SER A 144 16.64 3.32 -15.28
CA SER A 144 15.84 2.14 -14.99
C SER A 144 14.56 2.12 -15.84
N VAL A 145 14.19 0.91 -16.28
CA VAL A 145 12.99 0.67 -17.11
C VAL A 145 11.68 1.08 -16.43
N VAL A 146 11.66 1.25 -15.10
CA VAL A 146 10.47 1.76 -14.39
C VAL A 146 10.32 3.28 -14.54
N PHE A 147 11.38 4.01 -14.90
CA PHE A 147 11.33 5.46 -15.16
C PHE A 147 11.25 5.81 -16.65
N ASP A 148 11.14 4.81 -17.53
CA ASP A 148 10.94 5.03 -18.96
C ASP A 148 9.62 5.82 -19.19
N PRO A 149 9.63 6.89 -20.01
CA PRO A 149 8.44 7.72 -20.19
C PRO A 149 7.35 7.05 -21.05
N ASP A 150 7.68 6.08 -21.90
CA ASP A 150 6.69 5.46 -22.79
C ASP A 150 6.14 4.14 -22.23
N THR A 151 7.01 3.39 -21.56
CA THR A 151 6.76 2.01 -21.08
C THR A 151 7.00 1.85 -19.58
N GLY A 152 7.21 2.95 -18.86
CA GLY A 152 7.36 2.99 -17.41
C GLY A 152 6.43 4.03 -16.79
N PHE A 153 6.88 4.62 -15.69
CA PHE A 153 6.09 5.49 -14.82
C PHE A 153 6.50 6.96 -14.93
N GLY A 154 7.29 7.33 -15.95
CA GLY A 154 7.91 8.65 -16.05
C GLY A 154 9.09 8.81 -15.09
N GLY A 155 9.90 9.83 -15.36
CA GLY A 155 11.16 10.10 -14.68
C GLY A 155 11.02 11.02 -13.48
N ASN A 156 12.01 11.90 -13.34
CA ASN A 156 12.16 12.78 -12.19
C ASN A 156 11.17 13.95 -12.19
N GLY A 157 10.97 14.53 -11.01
CA GLY A 157 10.31 15.80 -10.83
C GLY A 157 11.10 16.98 -11.38
N THR A 158 10.41 18.04 -11.78
CA THR A 158 11.04 19.30 -12.20
C THR A 158 10.30 20.51 -11.63
N GLY A 159 10.98 21.67 -11.63
CA GLY A 159 10.41 22.92 -11.13
C GLY A 159 10.44 23.04 -9.61
N THR A 160 9.65 23.95 -9.05
CA THR A 160 9.62 24.22 -7.60
C THR A 160 8.82 23.20 -6.82
N ASP A 161 7.82 22.61 -7.47
CA ASP A 161 6.88 21.65 -6.84
C ASP A 161 7.29 20.20 -7.14
N GLU A 162 8.42 20.02 -7.85
CA GLU A 162 9.00 18.72 -8.20
C GLU A 162 8.02 17.78 -8.91
N CYS A 163 7.05 18.32 -9.63
CA CYS A 163 6.08 17.53 -10.40
C CYS A 163 6.78 16.70 -11.47
N VAL A 164 6.39 15.44 -11.60
CA VAL A 164 6.85 14.54 -12.68
C VAL A 164 6.61 15.20 -14.04
N ALA A 165 7.66 15.23 -14.86
CA ALA A 165 7.70 16.04 -16.07
C ALA A 165 7.43 15.28 -17.37
N ASP A 166 7.43 13.95 -17.33
CA ASP A 166 7.20 13.09 -18.49
C ASP A 166 6.48 11.79 -18.11
N GLY A 167 6.10 11.05 -19.13
CA GLY A 167 5.42 9.77 -19.02
C GLY A 167 3.92 9.82 -18.75
N PRO A 168 3.29 8.66 -18.48
CA PRO A 168 1.84 8.55 -18.45
C PRO A 168 1.17 9.26 -17.27
N PHE A 169 1.93 9.61 -16.21
CA PHE A 169 1.40 10.12 -14.95
C PHE A 169 1.65 11.63 -14.73
N THR A 170 1.99 12.40 -15.77
CA THR A 170 2.20 13.86 -15.63
C THR A 170 0.96 14.62 -15.18
N ASP A 171 -0.22 14.08 -15.50
CA ASP A 171 -1.52 14.67 -15.17
C ASP A 171 -2.13 14.05 -13.89
N LEU A 172 -1.38 13.22 -13.15
CA LEU A 172 -1.85 12.67 -11.88
C LEU A 172 -1.90 13.77 -10.81
N GLU A 173 -3.12 14.08 -10.40
CA GLU A 173 -3.45 14.96 -9.27
C GLU A 173 -3.92 14.11 -8.08
N LEU A 174 -3.35 14.38 -6.90
CA LEU A 174 -3.68 13.73 -5.63
C LEU A 174 -4.52 14.69 -4.79
N HIS A 175 -5.60 14.16 -4.20
CA HIS A 175 -6.66 15.01 -3.62
C HIS A 175 -6.74 14.99 -2.08
N ILE A 176 -5.81 14.29 -1.41
CA ILE A 176 -5.87 14.02 0.03
C ILE A 176 -4.47 14.15 0.65
N ASN A 177 -4.35 14.91 1.75
CA ASN A 177 -3.08 15.06 2.49
C ASN A 177 -2.91 13.97 3.57
N GLN A 178 -1.78 14.01 4.29
CA GLN A 178 -1.41 13.00 5.28
C GLN A 178 -2.39 12.88 6.48
N THR A 179 -3.28 13.86 6.67
CA THR A 179 -4.30 13.84 7.73
C THR A 179 -5.71 13.52 7.21
N GLY A 180 -5.83 13.18 5.91
CA GLY A 180 -7.10 12.83 5.29
C GLY A 180 -7.94 14.03 4.83
N TYR A 181 -7.42 15.26 4.87
CA TYR A 181 -8.12 16.46 4.39
C TYR A 181 -7.90 16.70 2.90
N ALA A 182 -8.87 17.34 2.27
CA ALA A 182 -8.81 17.74 0.86
C ALA A 182 -7.66 18.74 0.61
N VAL A 183 -6.86 18.46 -0.41
CA VAL A 183 -5.80 19.30 -0.98
C VAL A 183 -5.60 18.84 -2.41
N ASP A 184 -5.09 19.69 -3.30
CA ASP A 184 -4.73 19.25 -4.66
C ASP A 184 -3.23 19.47 -4.87
N TYR A 185 -2.52 18.44 -5.34
CA TYR A 185 -1.09 18.51 -5.67
C TYR A 185 -0.72 17.46 -6.72
N CYS A 186 0.34 17.72 -7.48
CA CYS A 186 0.84 16.80 -8.48
C CYS A 186 1.59 15.61 -7.87
N LEU A 187 1.73 14.53 -8.63
CA LEU A 187 2.76 13.53 -8.34
C LEU A 187 4.15 14.18 -8.41
N SER A 188 4.86 14.23 -7.28
CA SER A 188 6.23 14.75 -7.20
C SER A 188 7.26 13.64 -6.98
N ARG A 189 8.47 13.83 -7.53
CA ARG A 189 9.63 12.93 -7.39
C ARG A 189 10.95 13.70 -7.27
N ASP A 190 11.89 13.16 -6.51
CA ASP A 190 13.26 13.66 -6.41
C ASP A 190 14.22 12.46 -6.40
N LEU A 191 14.48 11.92 -7.60
CA LEU A 191 15.25 10.70 -7.78
C LEU A 191 16.64 10.84 -7.15
N SER A 192 16.96 9.95 -6.23
CA SER A 192 18.22 9.97 -5.48
C SER A 192 18.95 8.64 -5.60
N GLU A 193 19.80 8.54 -6.63
CA GLU A 193 20.67 7.38 -6.86
C GLU A 193 21.52 7.04 -5.63
N SER A 194 22.01 8.06 -4.91
CA SER A 194 22.83 7.84 -3.72
C SER A 194 22.04 7.25 -2.55
N ASN A 195 20.80 7.68 -2.33
CA ASN A 195 19.92 7.10 -1.31
C ASN A 195 19.48 5.68 -1.70
N PHE A 196 19.20 5.46 -2.99
CA PHE A 196 18.88 4.13 -3.53
C PHE A 196 20.04 3.17 -3.32
N LEU A 197 21.24 3.47 -3.83
CA LEU A 197 22.43 2.63 -3.68
C LEU A 197 22.78 2.33 -2.21
N ARG A 198 22.61 3.31 -1.31
CA ARG A 198 22.88 3.10 0.11
C ARG A 198 21.99 2.01 0.72
N GLN A 199 20.74 1.90 0.28
CA GLN A 199 19.71 1.07 0.94
C GLN A 199 19.38 -0.20 0.16
N ALA A 200 19.44 -0.17 -1.17
CA ALA A 200 19.25 -1.30 -2.06
C ALA A 200 20.45 -2.28 -2.06
N ASN A 201 21.48 -2.03 -1.25
CA ASN A 201 22.67 -2.88 -1.21
C ASN A 201 22.31 -4.35 -0.96
N THR A 202 22.79 -5.24 -1.83
CA THR A 202 22.48 -6.68 -1.80
C THR A 202 22.79 -7.33 -0.45
N SER A 203 23.80 -6.85 0.27
CA SER A 203 24.12 -7.37 1.61
C SER A 203 22.98 -7.20 2.62
N TYR A 204 22.13 -6.18 2.49
CA TYR A 204 20.95 -6.03 3.35
C TYR A 204 19.87 -7.03 3.01
N VAL A 205 19.61 -7.28 1.72
CA VAL A 205 18.66 -8.32 1.29
C VAL A 205 19.15 -9.71 1.72
N ASP A 206 20.43 -10.01 1.54
CA ASP A 206 21.05 -11.26 1.99
C ASP A 206 20.92 -11.44 3.51
N THR A 207 21.12 -10.36 4.27
CA THR A 207 20.95 -10.36 5.73
C THR A 207 19.50 -10.65 6.13
N CYS A 208 18.53 -10.01 5.47
CA CYS A 208 17.11 -10.25 5.76
C CYS A 208 16.71 -11.67 5.39
N PHE A 209 17.17 -12.17 4.23
CA PHE A 209 16.91 -13.54 3.78
C PHE A 209 17.49 -14.60 4.72
N ALA A 210 18.61 -14.30 5.39
CA ALA A 210 19.21 -15.18 6.40
C ALA A 210 18.51 -15.18 7.76
N SER A 211 17.49 -14.34 7.98
CA SER A 211 16.77 -14.25 9.26
C SER A 211 16.18 -15.61 9.67
N ALA A 212 16.28 -15.94 10.96
CA ALA A 212 15.92 -17.28 11.43
C ALA A 212 14.40 -17.46 11.60
N ASN A 213 13.71 -16.39 11.98
CA ASN A 213 12.29 -16.35 12.32
C ASN A 213 11.65 -15.07 11.79
N TYR A 214 10.31 -15.02 11.82
CA TYR A 214 9.53 -13.91 11.31
C TYR A 214 9.90 -12.60 12.02
N SER A 215 10.11 -12.63 13.35
CA SER A 215 10.45 -11.43 14.13
C SER A 215 11.67 -10.70 13.56
N GLU A 216 12.72 -11.44 13.24
CA GLU A 216 13.94 -10.90 12.62
C GLU A 216 13.69 -10.47 11.18
N ALA A 217 12.99 -11.30 10.41
CA ALA A 217 12.74 -11.06 8.99
C ALA A 217 11.95 -9.76 8.75
N TRP A 218 10.79 -9.56 9.41
CA TRP A 218 9.97 -8.37 9.16
C TRP A 218 10.65 -7.08 9.63
N GLN A 219 11.40 -7.14 10.73
CA GLN A 219 12.20 -5.99 11.21
C GLN A 219 13.34 -5.65 10.25
N CYS A 220 13.92 -6.66 9.60
CA CYS A 220 14.94 -6.45 8.59
C CYS A 220 14.35 -5.86 7.30
N TYR A 221 13.31 -6.48 6.74
CA TYR A 221 12.72 -6.03 5.47
C TYR A 221 12.13 -4.62 5.55
N LYS A 222 11.49 -4.22 6.66
CA LYS A 222 10.96 -2.86 6.85
C LYS A 222 12.03 -1.75 6.90
N SER A 223 13.30 -2.13 7.03
CA SER A 223 14.41 -1.19 7.18
C SER A 223 14.98 -0.78 5.82
N ASN A 224 16.21 -1.18 5.47
CA ASN A 224 16.85 -0.76 4.23
C ASN A 224 16.16 -1.28 2.96
N PRO A 225 15.75 -2.55 2.84
CA PRO A 225 15.07 -3.00 1.62
C PRO A 225 13.80 -2.20 1.31
N HIS A 226 12.98 -1.92 2.32
CA HIS A 226 11.82 -1.03 2.18
C HIS A 226 12.24 0.43 1.93
N GLY A 227 13.21 0.95 2.67
CA GLY A 227 13.69 2.32 2.50
C GLY A 227 14.32 2.60 1.13
N ALA A 228 14.76 1.58 0.40
CA ALA A 228 15.45 1.69 -0.88
C ALA A 228 14.58 2.33 -1.96
N GLY A 229 13.45 1.72 -2.32
CA GLY A 229 12.51 2.27 -3.29
C GLY A 229 11.97 3.63 -2.87
N HIS A 230 11.50 3.76 -1.63
CA HIS A 230 10.97 5.02 -1.08
C HIS A 230 11.98 6.18 -1.16
N SER A 231 13.21 5.97 -0.69
CA SER A 231 14.23 7.03 -0.69
C SER A 231 14.93 7.22 -2.03
N GLY A 232 14.89 6.21 -2.90
CA GLY A 232 15.42 6.27 -4.26
C GLY A 232 14.53 7.11 -5.17
N VAL A 233 13.21 7.02 -5.01
CA VAL A 233 12.25 7.79 -5.81
C VAL A 233 12.06 9.22 -5.28
N GLY A 234 12.07 9.42 -3.95
CA GLY A 234 11.87 10.75 -3.38
C GLY A 234 10.43 11.25 -3.49
N GLY A 235 10.21 12.56 -3.31
CA GLY A 235 8.88 13.20 -3.47
C GLY A 235 7.76 12.49 -2.72
N VAL A 236 6.64 12.21 -3.40
CA VAL A 236 5.49 11.49 -2.82
C VAL A 236 5.91 10.11 -2.29
N MET A 237 6.76 9.37 -3.00
CA MET A 237 7.26 8.06 -2.54
C MET A 237 8.04 8.12 -1.22
N PHE A 238 8.64 9.25 -0.87
CA PHE A 238 9.41 9.35 0.37
C PHE A 238 8.53 9.59 1.60
N ASP A 239 7.36 10.18 1.42
CA ASP A 239 6.41 10.42 2.50
C ASP A 239 5.80 9.09 2.95
N VAL A 240 6.06 8.69 4.19
CA VAL A 240 5.61 7.41 4.73
C VAL A 240 4.08 7.28 4.68
N THR A 241 3.33 8.37 4.81
CA THR A 241 1.87 8.32 4.78
C THR A 241 1.33 8.34 3.36
N LEU A 242 1.90 9.20 2.51
CA LEU A 242 1.40 9.50 1.16
C LEU A 242 2.03 8.65 0.05
N SER A 243 3.01 7.81 0.37
CA SER A 243 3.76 7.04 -0.63
C SER A 243 2.94 6.23 -1.63
N PRO A 244 1.77 5.63 -1.31
CA PRO A 244 0.95 4.95 -2.32
C PRO A 244 0.29 5.88 -3.34
N GLY A 245 0.40 7.20 -3.16
CA GLY A 245 0.02 8.17 -4.16
C GLY A 245 0.90 8.11 -5.42
N ASP A 246 2.14 7.61 -5.31
CA ASP A 246 2.97 7.28 -6.46
C ASP A 246 2.68 5.84 -6.93
N PRO A 247 2.32 5.61 -8.20
CA PRO A 247 2.06 4.25 -8.69
C PRO A 247 3.25 3.30 -8.60
N LEU A 248 4.50 3.79 -8.50
CA LEU A 248 5.67 2.94 -8.25
C LEU A 248 5.64 2.25 -6.88
N PHE A 249 4.86 2.75 -5.92
CA PHE A 249 4.64 2.09 -4.63
C PHE A 249 4.24 0.63 -4.79
N TYR A 250 3.33 0.35 -5.72
CA TYR A 250 2.77 -0.99 -5.89
C TYR A 250 3.79 -1.96 -6.49
N LEU A 251 4.73 -1.48 -7.31
CA LEU A 251 5.83 -2.31 -7.82
C LEU A 251 6.89 -2.55 -6.74
N HIS A 252 7.22 -1.52 -5.96
CA HIS A 252 8.16 -1.59 -4.83
C HIS A 252 7.67 -2.60 -3.76
N HIS A 253 6.43 -2.46 -3.30
CA HIS A 253 5.88 -3.35 -2.27
C HIS A 253 5.62 -4.77 -2.77
N THR A 254 5.36 -4.96 -4.07
CA THR A 254 5.29 -6.30 -4.66
C THR A 254 6.68 -6.96 -4.73
N PHE A 255 7.76 -6.18 -4.82
CA PHE A 255 9.13 -6.67 -4.70
C PHE A 255 9.49 -7.05 -3.26
N LEU A 256 9.08 -6.27 -2.27
CA LEU A 256 9.23 -6.66 -0.87
C LEU A 256 8.46 -7.95 -0.55
N ASP A 257 7.26 -8.09 -1.09
CA ASP A 257 6.46 -9.30 -0.97
C ASP A 257 7.15 -10.50 -1.66
N TYR A 258 7.77 -10.29 -2.81
CA TYR A 258 8.61 -11.29 -3.48
C TYR A 258 9.76 -11.75 -2.57
N LEU A 259 10.52 -10.81 -1.99
CA LEU A 259 11.62 -11.14 -1.08
C LEU A 259 11.15 -11.91 0.16
N TRP A 260 10.04 -11.49 0.76
CA TRP A 260 9.46 -12.19 1.90
C TRP A 260 8.96 -13.58 1.52
N TRP A 261 8.32 -13.75 0.37
CA TRP A 261 7.90 -15.06 -0.11
C TRP A 261 9.10 -15.99 -0.35
N GLN A 262 10.20 -15.49 -0.93
CA GLN A 262 11.43 -16.27 -1.06
C GLN A 262 11.93 -16.75 0.31
N TRP A 263 11.90 -15.88 1.33
CA TRP A 263 12.24 -16.26 2.71
C TRP A 263 11.30 -17.34 3.25
N GLN A 264 9.97 -17.21 3.06
CA GLN A 264 9.00 -18.23 3.49
C GLN A 264 9.27 -19.58 2.82
N ALA A 265 9.56 -19.58 1.52
CA ALA A 265 9.72 -20.79 0.71
C ALA A 265 10.90 -21.70 1.14
N VAL A 266 11.93 -21.16 1.81
CA VAL A 266 13.08 -21.94 2.30
C VAL A 266 12.70 -23.01 3.32
N ASP A 267 11.77 -22.71 4.22
CA ASP A 267 11.18 -23.65 5.18
C ASP A 267 9.69 -23.33 5.32
N LEU A 268 8.95 -23.61 4.24
CA LEU A 268 7.55 -23.23 4.13
C LEU A 268 6.71 -23.79 5.29
N SER A 269 6.97 -25.02 5.74
CA SER A 269 6.21 -25.61 6.86
C SER A 269 6.30 -24.82 8.16
N THR A 270 7.45 -24.21 8.44
CA THR A 270 7.65 -23.44 9.67
C THR A 270 7.30 -21.97 9.45
N ARG A 271 7.77 -21.39 8.34
CA ARG A 271 7.74 -19.95 8.07
C ARG A 271 6.41 -19.44 7.53
N LEU A 272 5.57 -20.33 6.98
CA LEU A 272 4.25 -19.93 6.48
C LEU A 272 3.34 -19.42 7.60
N THR A 273 3.46 -19.97 8.81
CA THR A 273 2.61 -19.60 9.95
C THR A 273 3.38 -18.88 11.06
N ASP A 274 4.67 -18.59 10.87
CA ASP A 274 5.48 -17.87 11.84
C ASP A 274 5.04 -16.39 11.87
N MET A 275 4.62 -15.93 13.05
CA MET A 275 3.98 -14.63 13.22
C MET A 275 4.21 -14.08 14.62
N THR A 276 4.66 -12.83 14.70
CA THR A 276 4.85 -12.09 15.94
C THR A 276 5.08 -10.61 15.62
N GLY A 277 5.26 -9.79 16.65
CA GLY A 277 5.39 -8.33 16.56
C GLY A 277 4.24 -7.65 17.29
N ARG A 278 4.34 -6.33 17.45
CA ARG A 278 3.31 -5.54 18.12
C ARG A 278 2.20 -5.19 17.15
N ASN A 279 0.97 -5.04 17.65
CA ASN A 279 -0.15 -4.49 16.87
C ASN A 279 -0.08 -2.96 16.75
N VAL A 280 0.64 -2.34 17.68
CA VAL A 280 0.86 -0.89 17.72
C VAL A 280 2.34 -0.61 17.81
N PRO A 281 2.86 0.35 17.02
CA PRO A 281 4.23 0.80 17.15
C PRO A 281 4.59 1.25 18.57
N GLU A 282 5.88 1.36 18.84
CA GLU A 282 6.31 2.03 20.06
C GLU A 282 5.95 3.51 20.00
N VAL A 283 5.65 4.11 21.15
CA VAL A 283 5.34 5.56 21.23
C VAL A 283 6.48 6.41 20.65
N ALA A 284 7.73 5.96 20.79
CA ALA A 284 8.87 6.65 20.21
C ALA A 284 8.78 6.75 18.68
N TYR A 285 8.25 5.74 17.99
CA TYR A 285 8.02 5.78 16.54
C TYR A 285 6.91 6.76 16.19
N LEU A 286 5.81 6.75 16.94
CA LEU A 286 4.67 7.66 16.73
C LEU A 286 5.00 9.14 16.98
N LEU A 287 6.07 9.44 17.70
CA LEU A 287 6.53 10.81 17.98
C LEU A 287 7.56 11.33 16.97
N VAL A 288 7.98 10.52 16.00
CA VAL A 288 8.91 10.96 14.95
C VAL A 288 8.23 11.91 13.97
N ASP A 289 6.91 11.74 13.79
CA ASP A 289 6.09 12.56 12.90
C ASP A 289 4.89 13.12 13.68
N GLU A 290 4.73 14.45 13.67
CA GLU A 290 3.64 15.13 14.40
C GLU A 290 2.27 14.88 13.75
N ASP A 291 2.23 14.41 12.50
CA ASP A 291 1.00 14.12 11.76
C ASP A 291 0.48 12.69 11.99
N TYR A 292 1.26 11.82 12.65
CA TYR A 292 0.79 10.49 13.01
C TYR A 292 -0.30 10.57 14.08
N ILE A 293 -1.52 10.19 13.67
CA ILE A 293 -2.63 10.01 14.58
C ILE A 293 -2.26 8.90 15.57
N PHE A 294 -2.41 9.12 16.88
CA PHE A 294 -2.23 8.03 17.84
C PHE A 294 -3.37 7.01 17.67
N PRO A 295 -3.08 5.70 17.59
CA PRO A 295 -4.13 4.70 17.50
C PRO A 295 -5.01 4.76 18.75
N ILE A 296 -6.29 5.03 18.54
CA ILE A 296 -7.31 5.09 19.60
C ILE A 296 -7.70 3.68 20.03
N SER A 297 -8.16 3.52 21.27
CA SER A 297 -8.47 2.21 21.87
C SER A 297 -9.45 1.36 21.05
N VAL A 298 -10.35 1.99 20.29
CA VAL A 298 -11.31 1.31 19.41
C VAL A 298 -10.63 0.49 18.31
N LEU A 299 -9.47 0.91 17.82
CA LEU A 299 -8.70 0.18 16.81
C LEU A 299 -7.87 -0.97 17.41
N LEU A 300 -7.74 -1.01 18.73
CA LEU A 300 -7.02 -2.05 19.48
C LEU A 300 -7.95 -3.15 19.99
N GLU A 301 -9.24 -2.85 20.14
CA GLU A 301 -10.20 -3.74 20.80
C GLU A 301 -10.84 -4.77 19.86
N ASP A 302 -10.72 -4.60 18.53
CA ASP A 302 -11.37 -5.46 17.51
C ASP A 302 -10.43 -5.94 16.39
N ASN A 303 -9.12 -6.01 16.65
CA ASN A 303 -8.14 -6.49 15.65
C ASN A 303 -8.01 -8.02 15.60
N GLY A 304 -8.74 -8.78 16.41
CA GLY A 304 -8.70 -10.25 16.42
C GLY A 304 -7.58 -10.89 17.24
N ASP A 305 -6.69 -10.09 17.86
CA ASP A 305 -5.56 -10.60 18.63
C ASP A 305 -5.76 -10.57 20.14
N PRO A 306 -5.13 -11.51 20.89
CA PRO A 306 -5.04 -11.42 22.34
C PRO A 306 -3.99 -10.37 22.74
N GLY A 307 -4.43 -9.12 22.89
CA GLY A 307 -3.60 -8.02 23.37
C GLY A 307 -2.74 -7.37 22.28
N ASN A 308 -1.53 -6.93 22.62
CA ASN A 308 -0.65 -6.17 21.71
C ASN A 308 0.41 -7.06 21.02
N VAL A 309 0.03 -8.27 20.62
CA VAL A 309 0.89 -9.17 19.84
C VAL A 309 0.13 -9.61 18.61
N THR A 310 0.70 -9.35 17.44
CA THR A 310 0.10 -9.72 16.15
C THR A 310 0.09 -11.23 15.99
N THR A 311 -1.08 -11.80 15.67
CA THR A 311 -1.24 -13.23 15.42
C THR A 311 -1.82 -13.49 14.04
N LEU A 312 -1.93 -14.77 13.65
CA LEU A 312 -2.59 -15.16 12.41
C LEU A 312 -4.08 -14.78 12.36
N ASN A 313 -4.72 -14.54 13.51
CA ASN A 313 -6.11 -14.10 13.58
C ASN A 313 -6.27 -12.58 13.40
N HIS A 314 -5.16 -11.84 13.31
CA HIS A 314 -5.20 -10.40 13.16
C HIS A 314 -6.00 -10.02 11.92
N ASN A 315 -6.97 -9.13 12.10
CA ASN A 315 -7.91 -8.69 11.09
C ASN A 315 -7.31 -7.53 10.27
N LEU A 316 -7.10 -7.79 8.99
CA LEU A 316 -6.66 -6.82 7.99
C LEU A 316 -7.89 -6.22 7.30
N TRP A 317 -8.01 -4.90 7.35
CA TRP A 317 -9.13 -4.17 6.77
C TRP A 317 -8.67 -3.18 5.69
N MET A 318 -9.50 -3.02 4.67
CA MET A 318 -9.16 -2.30 3.43
C MET A 318 -10.23 -1.25 3.12
N ALA A 319 -10.64 -0.48 4.13
CA ALA A 319 -11.70 0.54 4.09
C ALA A 319 -13.00 0.15 3.34
N GLY A 320 -13.34 -1.15 3.32
CA GLY A 320 -14.50 -1.67 2.58
C GLY A 320 -14.31 -1.79 1.06
N LEU A 321 -13.11 -1.52 0.51
CA LEU A 321 -12.81 -1.74 -0.91
C LEU A 321 -12.89 -3.22 -1.27
N VAL A 322 -12.46 -4.08 -0.34
CA VAL A 322 -12.63 -5.53 -0.38
C VAL A 322 -13.09 -6.01 1.01
N PRO A 323 -13.67 -7.23 1.13
CA PRO A 323 -13.92 -7.84 2.43
C PRO A 323 -12.63 -7.91 3.26
N ASN A 324 -12.76 -7.73 4.58
CA ASN A 324 -11.66 -7.95 5.50
C ASN A 324 -11.16 -9.39 5.41
N ALA A 325 -9.88 -9.57 5.72
CA ALA A 325 -9.21 -10.86 5.75
C ALA A 325 -8.35 -10.96 7.01
N THR A 326 -8.06 -12.17 7.44
CA THR A 326 -7.08 -12.42 8.51
C THR A 326 -5.68 -12.55 7.95
N ILE A 327 -4.66 -12.33 8.78
CA ILE A 327 -3.27 -12.64 8.41
C ILE A 327 -3.15 -14.08 7.89
N SER A 328 -3.84 -15.03 8.53
CA SER A 328 -3.84 -16.44 8.11
C SER A 328 -4.21 -16.66 6.65
N GLU A 329 -5.11 -15.85 6.10
CA GLU A 329 -5.61 -15.97 4.72
C GLU A 329 -4.64 -15.39 3.68
N VAL A 330 -3.65 -14.60 4.09
CA VAL A 330 -2.67 -13.96 3.20
C VAL A 330 -1.26 -14.52 3.34
N MET A 331 -1.00 -15.39 4.31
CA MET A 331 0.34 -15.96 4.51
C MET A 331 0.82 -16.81 3.34
N ASP A 332 -0.08 -17.54 2.68
CA ASP A 332 0.22 -18.35 1.49
C ASP A 332 -0.17 -17.58 0.23
N ILE A 333 0.81 -17.17 -0.58
CA ILE A 333 0.51 -16.49 -1.84
C ILE A 333 -0.26 -17.37 -2.82
N ARG A 334 -0.18 -18.69 -2.68
CA ARG A 334 -0.89 -19.67 -3.52
C ARG A 334 -2.27 -20.03 -2.97
N GLY A 335 -2.64 -19.47 -1.81
CA GLY A 335 -3.97 -19.62 -1.21
C GLY A 335 -5.06 -18.88 -1.99
N ASP A 336 -6.32 -19.09 -1.62
CA ASP A 336 -7.48 -18.60 -2.37
C ASP A 336 -7.54 -17.07 -2.49
N LEU A 337 -7.12 -16.35 -1.45
CA LEU A 337 -7.21 -14.89 -1.41
C LEU A 337 -6.14 -14.21 -2.28
N ILE A 338 -4.88 -14.62 -2.14
CA ILE A 338 -3.76 -14.02 -2.88
C ILE A 338 -3.69 -14.59 -4.30
N CYS A 339 -3.82 -15.92 -4.45
CA CYS A 339 -3.89 -16.63 -5.73
C CYS A 339 -2.82 -16.21 -6.75
N ALA A 340 -1.54 -16.19 -6.33
CA ALA A 340 -0.43 -15.73 -7.13
C ALA A 340 0.82 -16.62 -7.03
N GLU A 341 1.72 -16.45 -7.99
CA GLU A 341 3.10 -16.92 -7.95
C GLU A 341 4.03 -15.88 -8.57
N TYR A 342 5.30 -15.91 -8.17
CA TYR A 342 6.36 -15.10 -8.77
C TYR A 342 7.11 -15.91 -9.82
N VAL A 343 7.31 -15.35 -11.02
CA VAL A 343 7.89 -16.05 -12.18
C VAL A 343 9.01 -15.31 -12.88
#